data_AF-A0A0R3WTB0-F1
#
_entry.id   AF-A0A0R3WTB0-F1
#
_cell.length_a   1.000
_cell.length_b   1.000
_cell.length_c   1.000
_cell.angle_alpha   90.00
_cell.angle_beta   90.00
_cell.angle_gamma   90.00
#
_symmetry.space_group_name_H-M   'P 1'
#
loop_
_entity.id
_entity.type
_entity.pdbx_description
1 polymer ?
#
loop_
_entity_poly.entity_id
_entity_poly.type
_entity_poly.pdbx_seq_one_letter_code
_entity_poly.pdbx_strand_id
1 'polypeptide(L)'
;MLAEFFDFIVVGGGIAGVVCAETLCGLIAPQLLGLTADEDASSRQRRVCLISASPTLKTVVNVRHVTRLLESFDVAERDSEGWSHAWPHILTVLIDKVAKVKYVRHASFVFTFAPA
;
A
#
# COMPACT_ATOMS: atom_id res chain seq x y z
N MET A 1 -21.01 -8.03 -9.67
CA MET A 1 -19.90 -7.16 -9.27
C MET A 1 -19.41 -7.68 -7.93
N LEU A 2 -18.27 -8.37 -7.90
CA LEU A 2 -17.71 -8.89 -6.66
C LEU A 2 -17.10 -7.70 -5.89
N ALA A 3 -17.57 -7.46 -4.67
CA ALA A 3 -16.95 -6.46 -3.80
C ALA A 3 -15.67 -7.09 -3.23
N GLU A 4 -14.52 -6.54 -3.59
CA GLU A 4 -13.26 -6.90 -2.94
C GLU A 4 -13.10 -6.13 -1.63
N PHE A 5 -12.70 -6.86 -0.58
CA PHE A 5 -12.45 -6.30 0.74
C PHE A 5 -10.95 -6.32 1.03
N PHE A 6 -10.49 -5.21 1.57
CA PHE A 6 -9.12 -4.98 2.03
C PHE A 6 -9.18 -4.46 3.46
N ASP A 7 -8.22 -4.88 4.28
CA ASP A 7 -8.10 -4.41 5.66
C ASP A 7 -7.57 -2.97 5.69
N PHE A 8 -6.68 -2.64 4.74
CA PHE A 8 -6.12 -1.32 4.58
C PHE A 8 -6.17 -0.86 3.13
N ILE A 9 -6.53 0.41 2.95
CA ILE A 9 -6.61 1.04 1.63
C ILE A 9 -5.80 2.33 1.69
N VAL A 10 -4.78 2.41 0.85
CA VAL A 10 -3.95 3.60 0.65
C VAL A 10 -4.35 4.24 -0.68
N VAL A 11 -4.66 5.53 -0.65
CA VAL A 11 -5.08 6.28 -1.84
C VAL A 11 -3.96 7.23 -2.26
N GLY A 12 -3.50 7.05 -3.51
CA GLY A 12 -2.49 7.88 -4.17
C GLY A 12 -1.17 7.15 -4.39
N GLY A 13 -0.75 7.01 -5.65
CA GLY A 13 0.56 6.46 -6.05
C GLY A 13 1.74 7.44 -5.95
N GLY A 14 1.60 8.49 -5.13
CA GLY A 14 2.70 9.39 -4.80
C GLY A 14 3.64 8.79 -3.75
N ILE A 15 4.76 9.48 -3.47
CA ILE A 15 5.77 9.03 -2.50
C ILE A 15 5.15 8.61 -1.16
N ALA A 16 4.29 9.47 -0.59
CA ALA A 16 3.66 9.20 0.70
C ALA A 16 2.81 7.91 0.69
N GLY A 17 2.00 7.70 -0.35
CA GLY A 17 1.14 6.53 -0.43
C GLY A 17 1.91 5.24 -0.70
N VAL A 18 2.90 5.31 -1.58
CA VAL A 18 3.76 4.17 -1.92
C VAL A 18 4.58 3.72 -0.73
N VAL A 19 5.27 4.64 -0.04
CA VAL A 19 6.05 4.34 1.17
C VAL A 19 5.15 3.85 2.30
N CYS A 20 3.95 4.42 2.46
CA CYS A 20 2.98 3.98 3.45
C CYS A 20 2.53 2.53 3.20
N ALA A 21 2.19 2.19 1.95
CA ALA A 21 1.80 0.83 1.58
C ALA A 21 2.95 -0.16 1.79
N GLU A 22 4.17 0.18 1.37
CA GLU A 22 5.37 -0.64 1.57
C GLU A 22 5.63 -0.93 3.05
N THR A 23 5.67 0.12 3.87
CA THR A 23 5.91 0.02 5.31
C THR A 23 4.84 -0.84 5.97
N LEU A 24 3.58 -0.63 5.60
CA LEU A 24 2.45 -1.39 6.13
C LEU A 24 2.57 -2.87 5.78
N CYS A 25 2.92 -3.21 4.53
CA CYS A 25 3.15 -4.59 4.10
C CYS A 25 4.26 -5.26 4.93
N GLY A 26 5.37 -4.56 5.19
CA GLY A 26 6.43 -5.06 6.07
C GLY A 26 5.97 -5.30 7.50
N LEU A 27 5.13 -4.42 8.06
CA LEU A 27 4.63 -4.58 9.43
C LEU A 27 3.62 -5.73 9.58
N ILE A 28 2.77 -5.98 8.59
CA ILE A 28 1.71 -7.00 8.67
C ILE A 28 2.14 -8.40 8.22
N ALA A 29 3.29 -8.52 7.54
CA ALA A 29 3.88 -9.80 7.15
C ALA A 29 5.23 -10.06 7.85
N PRO A 30 5.26 -10.10 9.20
CA PRO A 30 6.51 -10.28 9.97
C PRO A 30 7.22 -11.61 9.66
N GLN A 31 6.47 -12.62 9.20
CA GLN A 31 6.98 -13.94 8.84
C GLN A 31 7.85 -13.93 7.58
N LEU A 32 7.66 -12.94 6.69
CA LEU A 32 8.54 -12.70 5.53
C LEU A 32 9.83 -11.95 5.93
N LEU A 33 9.86 -11.37 7.13
CA LEU A 33 10.97 -10.60 7.71
C LEU A 33 11.74 -11.38 8.80
N GLY A 34 11.46 -12.68 8.97
CA GLY A 34 12.14 -13.52 9.96
C GLY A 34 11.80 -13.18 11.42
N LEU A 35 10.75 -12.39 11.66
CA LEU A 35 10.28 -12.04 12.98
C LEU A 35 9.16 -13.02 13.36
N THR A 36 9.40 -13.86 14.37
CA THR A 36 8.40 -14.77 14.95
C THR A 36 7.27 -13.94 15.56
N ALA A 37 6.13 -13.85 14.88
CA ALA A 37 4.95 -13.20 15.43
C ALA A 37 4.28 -14.13 16.46
N ASP A 38 3.87 -13.53 17.55
CA ASP A 38 3.16 -14.14 18.67
C ASP A 38 1.93 -14.95 18.20
N GLU A 39 1.78 -16.16 18.74
CA GLU A 39 0.85 -17.21 18.28
C GLU A 39 -0.64 -16.85 18.48
N ASP A 40 -0.94 -15.75 19.18
CA ASP A 40 -2.30 -15.28 19.50
C ASP A 40 -2.88 -14.25 18.49
N ALA A 41 -2.10 -13.78 17.52
CA ALA A 41 -2.56 -12.80 16.52
C ALA A 41 -3.29 -13.46 15.34
N SER A 42 -4.40 -14.17 15.61
CA SER A 42 -5.49 -14.56 14.69
C SER A 42 -5.11 -14.65 13.20
N SER A 43 -4.99 -15.90 12.71
CA SER A 43 -4.60 -16.42 11.39
C SER A 43 -5.29 -15.86 10.14
N ARG A 44 -5.49 -14.54 10.02
CA ARG A 44 -6.04 -13.88 8.84
C ARG A 44 -4.95 -13.07 8.15
N GLN A 45 -4.61 -13.48 6.93
CA GLN A 45 -3.72 -12.73 6.06
C GLN A 45 -4.35 -11.37 5.75
N ARG A 46 -3.81 -10.31 6.36
CA ARG A 46 -4.28 -8.94 6.15
C ARG A 46 -3.90 -8.47 4.75
N ARG A 47 -4.86 -7.87 4.03
CA ARG A 47 -4.67 -7.38 2.65
C ARG A 47 -4.60 -5.86 2.62
N VAL A 48 -3.64 -5.34 1.85
CA VAL A 48 -3.44 -3.91 1.59
C VAL A 48 -3.76 -3.63 0.13
N CYS A 49 -4.54 -2.59 -0.12
CA CYS A 49 -4.76 -2.06 -1.46
C CYS A 49 -4.11 -0.69 -1.60
N LEU A 50 -3.31 -0.50 -2.66
CA LEU A 50 -2.85 0.81 -3.09
C LEU A 50 -3.63 1.21 -4.34
N ILE A 51 -4.41 2.29 -4.24
CA ILE A 51 -5.14 2.85 -5.37
C ILE A 51 -4.34 4.01 -5.97
N SER A 52 -3.97 3.92 -7.24
CA SER A 52 -3.24 4.96 -7.97
C SER A 52 -4.01 5.43 -9.18
N ALA A 53 -4.07 6.74 -9.40
CA ALA A 53 -4.63 7.31 -10.63
C ALA A 53 -3.69 7.20 -11.85
N SER A 54 -2.46 6.72 -11.67
CA SER A 54 -1.44 6.53 -12.70
C SER A 54 -0.87 5.11 -12.65
N PRO A 55 -0.54 4.48 -13.79
CA PRO A 55 0.17 3.20 -13.83
C PRO A 55 1.60 3.30 -13.26
N THR A 56 2.17 4.51 -13.19
CA THR A 56 3.46 4.76 -12.57
C THR A 56 3.29 5.16 -11.10
N LEU A 57 4.11 4.56 -10.24
CA LEU A 57 4.18 4.82 -8.81
C LEU A 57 5.46 5.59 -8.48
N LYS A 58 5.32 6.66 -7.70
CA LYS A 58 6.46 7.47 -7.24
C LYS A 58 7.00 6.88 -5.95
N THR A 59 8.23 6.42 -5.98
CA THR A 59 8.94 5.91 -4.80
C THR A 59 10.23 6.69 -4.56
N VAL A 60 10.79 6.52 -3.37
CA VAL A 60 12.10 7.06 -3.01
C VAL A 60 13.15 5.97 -3.16
N VAL A 61 14.29 6.32 -3.73
CA VAL A 61 15.45 5.45 -3.90
C VAL A 61 16.69 6.15 -3.38
N ASN A 62 17.77 5.39 -3.20
CA ASN A 62 19.06 5.92 -2.75
C ASN A 62 18.93 6.76 -1.46
N VAL A 63 18.08 6.33 -0.52
CA VAL A 63 17.92 7.01 0.76
C VAL A 63 19.26 6.98 1.50
N ARG A 64 19.84 8.15 1.72
CA ARG A 64 21.08 8.34 2.48
C ARG A 64 20.75 9.17 3.71
N HIS A 65 21.11 8.63 4.86
CA HIS A 65 21.00 9.33 6.12
C HIS A 65 22.17 10.31 6.23
N VAL A 66 21.90 11.59 5.98
CA VAL A 66 22.92 12.66 5.99
C VAL A 66 23.14 13.14 7.42
N THR A 67 22.08 13.25 8.23
CA THR A 67 22.12 13.46 9.68
C THR A 67 20.91 12.80 10.35
N ARG A 68 20.80 12.82 11.69
CA ARG A 68 19.67 12.24 12.46
C ARG A 68 18.27 12.70 12.02
N LEU A 69 18.16 13.85 11.33
CA LEU A 69 16.90 14.42 10.85
C LEU A 69 16.88 14.70 9.33
N LEU A 70 18.02 14.55 8.64
CA LEU A 70 18.13 14.84 7.21
C LEU A 70 18.38 13.55 6.43
N GLU A 71 17.42 13.22 5.58
CA GLU A 71 17.53 12.17 4.58
C GLU A 71 17.60 12.82 3.20
N SER A 72 18.62 12.46 2.41
CA SER A 72 18.60 12.72 0.98
C SER A 72 18.09 11.47 0.28
N PHE A 73 17.15 11.62 -0.62
CA PHE A 73 16.66 10.53 -1.44
C PHE A 73 16.41 11.04 -2.86
N ASP A 74 16.54 10.14 -3.82
CA ASP A 74 16.12 10.39 -5.19
C ASP A 74 14.68 9.92 -5.37
N VAL A 75 13.94 10.54 -6.27
CA VAL A 75 12.59 10.10 -6.63
C VAL A 75 12.68 9.26 -7.91
N ALA A 76 12.15 8.04 -7.85
CA ALA A 76 12.02 7.18 -9.03
C ALA A 76 10.55 6.90 -9.32
N GLU A 77 10.20 6.90 -10.59
CA GLU A 77 8.92 6.36 -11.07
C GLU A 77 9.12 4.91 -11.50
N ARG A 78 8.26 4.03 -10.99
CA ARG A 78 8.29 2.59 -11.32
C ARG A 78 6.91 2.12 -11.71
N ASP A 79 6.84 1.11 -12.57
CA ASP A 79 5.58 0.49 -12.95
C ASP A 79 4.93 -0.22 -11.76
N SER A 80 3.60 -0.17 -11.70
CA SER A 80 2.81 -0.78 -10.64
C SER A 80 2.93 -2.30 -10.54
N GLU A 81 3.29 -2.98 -11.63
CA GLU A 81 3.38 -4.45 -11.66
C GLU A 81 4.47 -5.00 -10.71
N GLY A 82 5.60 -4.30 -10.63
CA GLY A 82 6.70 -4.71 -9.74
C GLY A 82 6.34 -4.68 -8.26
N TRP A 83 5.36 -3.86 -7.88
CA TRP A 83 4.93 -3.68 -6.49
C TRP A 83 4.06 -4.82 -5.97
N SER A 84 3.09 -5.26 -6.76
CA SER A 84 2.26 -6.42 -6.40
C SER A 84 3.11 -7.71 -6.35
N HIS A 85 4.14 -7.82 -7.18
CA HIS A 85 5.07 -8.96 -7.17
C HIS A 85 5.97 -8.99 -5.93
N ALA A 86 6.36 -7.84 -5.39
CA ALA A 86 7.18 -7.77 -4.18
C ALA A 86 6.45 -8.30 -2.92
N TRP A 87 5.13 -8.25 -2.91
CA TRP A 87 4.29 -8.61 -1.76
C TRP A 87 3.12 -9.51 -2.18
N PRO A 88 3.41 -10.75 -2.64
CA PRO A 88 2.39 -11.64 -3.18
C PRO A 88 1.30 -11.91 -2.13
N HIS A 89 0.04 -11.88 -2.57
CA HIS A 89 -1.16 -12.11 -1.74
C HIS A 89 -1.40 -11.09 -0.60
N ILE A 90 -0.54 -10.09 -0.44
CA ILE A 90 -0.66 -9.05 0.60
C ILE A 90 -1.02 -7.71 -0.04
N LEU A 91 -0.25 -7.27 -1.04
CA LEU A 91 -0.46 -5.99 -1.71
C LEU A 91 -1.20 -6.20 -3.03
N THR A 92 -2.22 -5.37 -3.26
CA THR A 92 -2.88 -5.25 -4.56
C THR A 92 -2.83 -3.80 -5.00
N VAL A 93 -2.24 -3.54 -6.17
CA VAL A 93 -2.26 -2.20 -6.77
C VAL A 93 -3.43 -2.10 -7.75
N LEU A 94 -4.32 -1.12 -7.53
CA LEU A 94 -5.42 -0.79 -8.43
C LEU A 94 -5.11 0.51 -9.15
N ILE A 95 -5.18 0.48 -10.49
CA ILE A 95 -5.02 1.68 -11.32
C ILE A 95 -6.39 2.26 -11.59
N ASP A 96 -6.79 3.21 -10.75
CA ASP A 96 -8.08 3.88 -10.86
C ASP A 96 -8.08 5.23 -10.11
N LYS A 97 -8.95 6.15 -10.55
CA LYS A 97 -9.12 7.47 -9.94
C LYS A 97 -10.29 7.44 -8.97
N VAL A 98 -10.00 7.53 -7.67
CA VAL A 98 -11.04 7.67 -6.65
C VAL A 98 -11.81 8.98 -6.86
N ALA A 99 -13.12 8.87 -7.11
CA ALA A 99 -14.03 10.00 -7.25
C ALA A 99 -14.71 10.35 -5.92
N LYS A 100 -15.01 9.34 -5.09
CA LYS A 100 -15.70 9.54 -3.81
C LYS A 100 -15.32 8.47 -2.79
N VAL A 101 -15.18 8.90 -1.54
CA VAL A 101 -15.07 8.02 -0.37
C VAL A 101 -16.34 8.16 0.45
N LYS A 102 -17.00 7.04 0.78
CA LYS A 102 -18.17 7.00 1.64
C LYS A 102 -17.83 6.21 2.89
N TYR A 103 -18.03 6.84 4.04
CA TYR A 103 -18.05 6.13 5.31
C TYR A 103 -19.35 5.31 5.41
N VAL A 104 -19.22 4.05 5.83
CA VAL A 104 -20.32 3.13 6.11
C VAL A 104 -20.23 2.72 7.59
N ARG A 105 -21.32 2.18 8.13
CA ARG A 105 -21.37 1.67 9.51
C ARG A 105 -20.22 0.70 9.78
N HIS A 106 -19.77 0.66 11.04
CA HIS A 106 -18.71 -0.22 11.55
C HIS A 106 -17.31 0.08 10.96
N ALA A 107 -17.00 1.35 10.71
CA ALA A 107 -15.69 1.81 10.23
C ALA A 107 -15.28 1.28 8.85
N SER A 108 -16.24 0.81 8.05
CA SER A 108 -16.01 0.41 6.67
C SER A 108 -16.06 1.61 5.74
N PHE A 109 -15.20 1.62 4.71
CA PHE A 109 -15.19 2.65 3.68
C PHE A 109 -15.52 2.04 2.32
N VAL A 110 -16.35 2.74 1.54
CA VAL A 110 -16.64 2.38 0.15
C VAL A 110 -16.05 3.45 -0.76
N PHE A 111 -15.21 2.99 -1.68
CA PHE A 111 -14.56 3.82 -2.68
C PHE A 111 -15.33 3.72 -3.99
N THR A 112 -15.65 4.87 -4.58
CA THR A 112 -16.26 4.96 -5.90
C THR A 112 -15.25 5.58 -6.85
N PHE A 113 -15.09 4.95 -8.01
CA PHE A 113 -14.13 5.34 -9.01
C PHE A 113 -14.76 6.23 -10.08
N ALA A 114 -13.93 7.08 -10.70
CA ALA A 114 -14.35 7.90 -11.82
C ALA A 114 -14.61 6.99 -13.04
N PRO A 115 -15.57 7.34 -13.92
CA PRO A 115 -15.66 6.67 -15.21
C PRO A 115 -14.33 6.84 -15.97
N ALA A 116 -13.90 5.77 -16.63
CA ALA A 116 -12.72 5.74 -17.50
C ALA A 116 -12.87 6.70 -18.69
#